data_AF-A0A143HK00-F1
#
_entry.id   AF-A0A143HK00-F1
#
_cell.length_a   1.000
_cell.length_b   1.000
_cell.length_c   1.000
_cell.angle_alpha   90.00
_cell.angle_beta   90.00
_cell.angle_gamma   90.00
#
_symmetry.space_group_name_H-M   'P 1'
#
loop_
_entity.id
_entity.type
_entity.pdbx_description
1 polymer ?
#
loop_
_entity_poly.entity_id
_entity_poly.type
_entity_poly.pdbx_seq_one_letter_code
_entity_poly.pdbx_strand_id
1 'polypeptide(L)'
;MKTFTPIAAAVLFAASGSVLAANNTAVQTQTGVGNFQSATQLGLGVDNNTIVQTQTGFFNTEVGVQTAGEDNSTIVQTQVGSVNTAVSTQAAGALNTATVTQVGAANVGVTTQTASLLSSANIVQTGFLNLGVITQSLSLLDSANITQFGVGNSGNILQTVSAFNDADIIQGGFGNNANINQILALGNDADIIQLGIANSGTINQIGAAGSAALKFQLGVANIGDINQVGVGHVAAEFQFGFGNYSETDQIGFFHNSTTTQVGAFNFHDTDQFGFNETAVATQVGFGNVGVILQ
;
A
#
# COMPACT_ATOMS: atom_id res chain seq x y z
N MET A 1 28.78 26.95 -29.09
CA MET A 1 27.84 26.61 -28.00
C MET A 1 28.65 25.98 -26.88
N LYS A 2 28.64 26.57 -25.68
CA LYS A 2 29.35 26.00 -24.52
C LYS A 2 28.55 24.78 -24.05
N THR A 3 29.13 23.60 -24.18
CA THR A 3 28.60 22.36 -23.61
C THR A 3 28.71 22.47 -22.09
N PHE A 4 27.58 22.51 -21.40
CA PHE A 4 27.57 22.38 -19.95
C PHE A 4 28.05 20.97 -19.61
N THR A 5 29.25 20.87 -19.04
CA THR A 5 29.69 19.67 -18.33
C THR A 5 28.77 19.47 -17.12
N PRO A 6 28.03 18.36 -17.01
CA PRO A 6 27.23 18.11 -15.83
C PRO A 6 28.19 17.82 -14.67
N ILE A 7 28.29 18.77 -13.75
CA ILE A 7 28.92 18.54 -12.46
C ILE A 7 27.89 17.77 -11.63
N ALA A 8 28.07 16.45 -11.52
CA ALA A 8 27.40 15.65 -10.50
C ALA A 8 28.01 16.03 -9.15
N ALA A 9 27.36 16.91 -8.40
CA ALA A 9 27.68 17.14 -7.00
C ALA A 9 26.94 16.09 -6.16
N ALA A 10 27.55 14.93 -5.98
CA ALA A 10 27.10 13.98 -4.96
C ALA A 10 27.58 14.50 -3.59
N VAL A 11 26.67 15.07 -2.80
CA VAL A 11 26.95 15.36 -1.39
C VAL A 11 26.65 14.08 -0.60
N LEU A 12 27.65 13.24 -0.42
CA LEU A 12 27.56 12.07 0.46
C LEU A 12 27.67 12.56 1.91
N PHE A 13 26.57 12.52 2.66
CA PHE A 13 26.56 12.75 4.10
C PHE A 13 26.26 11.43 4.82
N ALA A 14 27.23 10.51 4.84
CA ALA A 14 27.14 9.30 5.64
C ALA A 14 27.57 9.61 7.08
N ALA A 15 26.60 9.80 7.98
CA ALA A 15 26.86 10.00 9.40
C ALA A 15 26.46 8.74 10.19
N SER A 16 27.39 7.78 10.32
CA SER A 16 27.26 6.65 11.26
C SER A 16 27.72 7.10 12.65
N GLY A 17 26.84 7.80 13.38
CA GLY A 17 27.18 8.43 14.66
C GLY A 17 26.73 7.63 15.88
N SER A 18 27.40 6.53 16.24
CA SER A 18 27.67 6.12 17.64
C SER A 18 28.45 4.79 17.68
N VAL A 19 29.18 4.54 18.78
CA VAL A 19 29.92 3.29 19.09
C VAL A 19 29.01 2.03 19.15
N LEU A 20 27.68 2.21 19.03
CA LEU A 20 26.65 1.16 19.12
C LEU A 20 25.91 0.92 17.79
N ALA A 21 26.28 1.63 16.71
CA ALA A 21 25.72 1.46 15.37
C ALA A 21 26.68 0.66 14.48
N ALA A 22 26.99 -0.58 14.88
CA ALA A 22 27.87 -1.47 14.12
C ALA A 22 27.18 -1.94 12.82
N ASN A 23 27.98 -2.41 11.85
CA ASN A 23 27.55 -3.18 10.66
C ASN A 23 26.42 -2.61 9.77
N ASN A 24 26.03 -1.36 9.94
CA ASN A 24 25.06 -0.72 9.05
C ASN A 24 25.69 -0.45 7.67
N THR A 25 24.96 -0.76 6.61
CA THR A 25 25.37 -0.57 5.21
C THR A 25 24.45 0.45 4.54
N ALA A 26 25.03 1.47 3.93
CA ALA A 26 24.33 2.40 3.05
C ALA A 26 25.00 2.43 1.66
N VAL A 27 24.22 2.18 0.62
CA VAL A 27 24.65 2.22 -0.79
C VAL A 27 23.78 3.22 -1.53
N GLN A 28 24.38 4.27 -2.07
CA GLN A 28 23.68 5.30 -2.84
C GLN A 28 24.28 5.42 -4.24
N THR A 29 23.45 5.26 -5.27
CA THR A 29 23.84 5.42 -6.67
C THR A 29 22.96 6.47 -7.32
N GLN A 30 23.56 7.49 -7.94
CA GLN A 30 22.84 8.58 -8.60
C GLN A 30 23.39 8.85 -9.99
N THR A 31 22.51 8.86 -10.98
CA THR A 31 22.81 9.31 -12.36
C THR A 31 21.82 10.39 -12.79
N GLY A 32 22.32 11.48 -13.38
CA GLY A 32 21.49 12.59 -13.88
C GLY A 32 21.69 13.90 -13.10
N VAL A 33 20.68 14.77 -13.08
CA VAL A 33 20.82 16.16 -12.60
C VAL A 33 19.77 16.50 -11.55
N GLY A 34 20.21 17.12 -10.45
CA GLY A 34 19.30 17.71 -9.45
C GLY A 34 18.58 16.70 -8.55
N ASN A 35 18.93 15.41 -8.60
CA ASN A 35 18.34 14.44 -7.68
C ASN A 35 18.92 14.57 -6.25
N PHE A 36 18.14 14.20 -5.24
CA PHE A 36 18.47 14.23 -3.82
C PHE A 36 18.39 12.82 -3.23
N GLN A 37 19.41 12.42 -2.46
CA GLN A 37 19.49 11.11 -1.81
C GLN A 37 19.92 11.30 -0.35
N SER A 38 19.21 10.68 0.57
CA SER A 38 19.56 10.67 2.00
C SER A 38 19.38 9.28 2.59
N ALA A 39 20.41 8.76 3.24
CA ALA A 39 20.39 7.53 4.02
C ALA A 39 20.82 7.86 5.45
N THR A 40 19.95 7.60 6.43
CA THR A 40 20.24 7.85 7.85
C THR A 40 20.04 6.57 8.65
N GLN A 41 21.09 6.08 9.29
CA GLN A 41 21.07 4.90 10.16
C GLN A 41 21.60 5.31 11.54
N LEU A 42 20.77 6.01 12.32
CA LEU A 42 21.19 6.69 13.54
C LEU A 42 20.27 6.35 14.71
N GLY A 43 20.85 5.93 15.82
CA GLY A 43 20.13 5.68 17.07
C GLY A 43 20.81 4.63 17.94
N LEU A 44 20.29 4.47 19.15
CA LEU A 44 20.66 3.35 20.02
C LEU A 44 20.08 2.05 19.46
N GLY A 45 20.86 0.98 19.44
CA GLY A 45 20.40 -0.33 18.97
C GLY A 45 20.10 -0.40 17.47
N VAL A 46 20.68 0.51 16.66
CA VAL A 46 20.60 0.47 15.21
C VAL A 46 21.77 -0.38 14.69
N ASP A 47 21.57 -1.67 14.44
CA ASP A 47 22.64 -2.61 14.03
C ASP A 47 22.24 -3.44 12.79
N ASN A 48 23.24 -3.87 12.02
CA ASN A 48 23.09 -4.74 10.84
C ASN A 48 22.07 -4.28 9.78
N ASN A 49 21.71 -3.00 9.74
CA ASN A 49 20.69 -2.53 8.82
C ASN A 49 21.29 -2.18 7.45
N THR A 50 20.47 -2.29 6.41
CA THR A 50 20.87 -1.98 5.03
C THR A 50 19.94 -0.93 4.40
N ILE A 51 20.52 0.11 3.80
CA ILE A 51 19.83 1.06 2.93
C ILE A 51 20.48 1.02 1.54
N VAL A 52 19.70 0.71 0.50
CA VAL A 52 20.12 0.77 -0.90
C VAL A 52 19.24 1.75 -1.66
N GLN A 53 19.84 2.75 -2.27
CA GLN A 53 19.16 3.84 -2.99
C GLN A 53 19.76 3.99 -4.38
N THR A 54 18.93 3.92 -5.42
CA THR A 54 19.37 4.02 -6.82
C THR A 54 18.45 4.92 -7.62
N GLN A 55 18.93 6.10 -8.00
CA GLN A 55 18.16 7.07 -8.77
C GLN A 55 18.80 7.40 -10.13
N THR A 56 17.98 7.39 -11.18
CA THR A 56 18.36 7.80 -12.53
C THR A 56 17.38 8.83 -13.09
N GLY A 57 17.87 10.00 -13.49
CA GLY A 57 17.08 11.04 -14.15
C GLY A 57 17.20 12.42 -13.50
N PHE A 58 16.08 13.15 -13.37
CA PHE A 58 16.08 14.57 -13.02
C PHE A 58 15.22 14.89 -11.81
N PHE A 59 15.77 15.59 -10.81
CA PHE A 59 15.04 16.07 -9.63
C PHE A 59 14.29 14.99 -8.83
N ASN A 60 14.74 13.74 -8.90
CA ASN A 60 14.22 12.65 -8.06
C ASN A 60 14.66 12.84 -6.59
N THR A 61 13.90 12.30 -5.63
CA THR A 61 14.17 12.40 -4.18
C THR A 61 14.00 11.02 -3.54
N GLU A 62 15.08 10.50 -2.94
CA GLU A 62 15.08 9.27 -2.15
C GLU A 62 15.52 9.56 -0.71
N VAL A 63 14.71 9.13 0.26
CA VAL A 63 15.01 9.27 1.69
C VAL A 63 14.78 7.93 2.38
N GLY A 64 15.84 7.36 2.93
CA GLY A 64 15.83 6.15 3.73
C GLY A 64 16.28 6.47 5.15
N VAL A 65 15.47 6.08 6.13
CA VAL A 65 15.75 6.35 7.54
C VAL A 65 15.52 5.08 8.36
N GLN A 66 16.55 4.65 9.08
CA GLN A 66 16.49 3.61 10.09
C GLN A 66 16.91 4.23 11.42
N THR A 67 16.01 4.22 12.39
CA THR A 67 16.20 4.92 13.67
C THR A 67 16.22 3.97 14.87
N ALA A 68 16.42 4.53 16.07
CA ALA A 68 16.65 3.80 17.32
C ALA A 68 15.79 2.53 17.48
N GLY A 69 16.46 1.43 17.79
CA GLY A 69 15.89 0.11 18.00
C GLY A 69 15.62 -0.70 16.73
N GLU A 70 16.02 -0.22 15.54
CA GLU A 70 15.91 -1.00 14.30
C GLU A 70 17.11 -1.98 14.14
N ASP A 71 16.86 -3.27 13.97
CA ASP A 71 17.92 -4.28 13.79
C ASP A 71 17.67 -5.21 12.58
N ASN A 72 18.72 -5.45 11.80
CA ASN A 72 18.72 -6.37 10.65
C ASN A 72 17.59 -6.10 9.63
N SER A 73 17.25 -4.82 9.43
CA SER A 73 16.21 -4.40 8.51
C SER A 73 16.78 -3.79 7.23
N THR A 74 16.00 -3.86 6.15
CA THR A 74 16.42 -3.45 4.81
C THR A 74 15.46 -2.43 4.22
N ILE A 75 16.02 -1.35 3.68
CA ILE A 75 15.33 -0.38 2.81
C ILE A 75 15.95 -0.45 1.41
N VAL A 76 15.14 -0.64 0.39
CA VAL A 76 15.53 -0.55 -1.03
C VAL A 76 14.67 0.47 -1.76
N GLN A 77 15.27 1.48 -2.34
CA GLN A 77 14.59 2.51 -3.13
C GLN A 77 15.23 2.58 -4.52
N THR A 78 14.40 2.53 -5.55
CA THR A 78 14.84 2.67 -6.94
C THR A 78 13.91 3.60 -7.70
N GLN A 79 14.47 4.66 -8.27
CA GLN A 79 13.72 5.64 -9.05
C GLN A 79 14.32 5.85 -10.45
N VAL A 80 13.46 5.80 -11.46
CA VAL A 80 13.80 6.13 -12.85
C VAL A 80 12.82 7.17 -13.40
N GLY A 81 13.35 8.30 -13.86
CA GLY A 81 12.56 9.36 -14.51
C GLY A 81 12.73 10.70 -13.81
N SER A 82 11.64 11.42 -13.53
CA SER A 82 11.75 12.81 -13.05
C SER A 82 10.81 13.17 -11.90
N VAL A 83 11.31 13.89 -10.90
CA VAL A 83 10.49 14.42 -9.79
C VAL A 83 9.81 13.31 -8.98
N ASN A 84 10.30 12.07 -9.04
CA ASN A 84 9.76 10.99 -8.20
C ASN A 84 10.23 11.20 -6.75
N THR A 85 9.41 10.84 -5.78
CA THR A 85 9.72 10.91 -4.34
C THR A 85 9.48 9.56 -3.69
N ALA A 86 10.50 9.02 -3.04
CA ALA A 86 10.48 7.76 -2.30
C ALA A 86 10.99 8.01 -0.90
N VAL A 87 10.15 7.72 0.10
CA VAL A 87 10.48 7.87 1.51
C VAL A 87 10.21 6.56 2.23
N SER A 88 11.21 6.04 2.93
CA SER A 88 11.10 4.81 3.69
C SER A 88 11.67 5.04 5.08
N THR A 89 10.86 4.77 6.10
CA THR A 89 11.26 4.86 7.50
C THR A 89 11.04 3.54 8.21
N GLN A 90 12.06 3.03 8.89
CA GLN A 90 11.96 1.91 9.82
C GLN A 90 12.43 2.37 11.20
N ALA A 91 11.68 2.02 12.24
CA ALA A 91 11.98 2.44 13.61
C ALA A 91 11.51 1.40 14.63
N ALA A 92 12.36 1.14 15.64
CA ALA A 92 12.06 0.28 16.78
C ALA A 92 11.60 -1.14 16.42
N GLY A 93 11.94 -1.64 15.23
CA GLY A 93 11.58 -2.96 14.74
C GLY A 93 12.78 -3.86 14.47
N ALA A 94 12.54 -5.03 13.89
CA ALA A 94 13.62 -5.87 13.39
C ALA A 94 13.19 -6.69 12.19
N LEU A 95 14.15 -7.08 11.34
CA LEU A 95 13.92 -7.98 10.20
C LEU A 95 12.88 -7.46 9.20
N ASN A 96 12.68 -6.14 9.16
CA ASN A 96 11.68 -5.52 8.29
C ASN A 96 12.26 -5.24 6.91
N THR A 97 11.43 -5.36 5.89
CA THR A 97 11.79 -5.00 4.51
C THR A 97 10.87 -3.92 3.98
N ALA A 98 11.44 -2.83 3.47
CA ALA A 98 10.72 -1.77 2.78
C ALA A 98 11.31 -1.58 1.37
N THR A 99 10.48 -1.73 0.33
CA THR A 99 10.89 -1.53 -1.07
C THR A 99 10.00 -0.49 -1.74
N VAL A 100 10.62 0.48 -2.43
CA VAL A 100 9.91 1.45 -3.28
C VAL A 100 10.57 1.48 -4.65
N THR A 101 9.83 1.10 -5.70
CA THR A 101 10.27 1.17 -7.10
C THR A 101 9.36 2.10 -7.88
N GLN A 102 9.91 3.15 -8.49
CA GLN A 102 9.16 4.14 -9.25
C GLN A 102 9.75 4.36 -10.63
N VAL A 103 8.91 4.27 -11.66
CA VAL A 103 9.26 4.58 -13.05
C VAL A 103 8.30 5.62 -13.60
N GLY A 104 8.83 6.70 -14.18
CA GLY A 104 8.04 7.78 -14.76
C GLY A 104 8.25 9.09 -14.02
N ALA A 105 7.19 9.86 -13.79
CA ALA A 105 7.33 11.21 -13.27
C ALA A 105 6.37 11.54 -12.12
N ALA A 106 6.85 12.32 -11.15
CA ALA A 106 6.06 12.83 -10.04
C ALA A 106 5.31 11.75 -9.23
N ASN A 107 5.78 10.50 -9.24
CA ASN A 107 5.23 9.45 -8.38
C ASN A 107 5.73 9.65 -6.95
N VAL A 108 4.88 9.36 -5.97
CA VAL A 108 5.18 9.46 -4.53
C VAL A 108 4.93 8.12 -3.87
N GLY A 109 5.94 7.58 -3.22
CA GLY A 109 5.91 6.29 -2.55
C GLY A 109 6.43 6.45 -1.13
N VAL A 110 5.62 6.12 -0.15
CA VAL A 110 5.96 6.26 1.27
C VAL A 110 5.72 4.96 2.00
N THR A 111 6.75 4.43 2.66
CA THR A 111 6.64 3.25 3.52
C THR A 111 7.09 3.61 4.94
N THR A 112 6.27 3.29 5.94
CA THR A 112 6.63 3.46 7.36
C THR A 112 6.40 2.16 8.10
N GLN A 113 7.44 1.63 8.73
CA GLN A 113 7.37 0.44 9.58
C GLN A 113 7.85 0.82 10.98
N THR A 114 6.96 0.88 11.96
CA THR A 114 7.29 1.27 13.34
C THR A 114 6.96 0.13 14.29
N ALA A 115 7.89 -0.20 15.20
CA ALA A 115 7.72 -1.30 16.15
C ALA A 115 7.25 -2.60 15.48
N SER A 116 7.74 -2.84 14.26
CA SER A 116 7.32 -3.95 13.41
C SER A 116 8.38 -5.06 13.43
N LEU A 117 7.97 -6.31 13.31
CA LEU A 117 8.88 -7.46 13.25
C LEU A 117 8.57 -8.29 12.01
N LEU A 118 9.59 -8.63 11.23
CA LEU A 118 9.45 -9.50 10.05
C LEU A 118 8.41 -9.01 9.04
N SER A 119 8.10 -7.71 9.01
CA SER A 119 7.04 -7.16 8.17
C SER A 119 7.60 -6.61 6.85
N SER A 120 6.80 -6.69 5.79
CA SER A 120 7.18 -6.32 4.43
C SER A 120 6.24 -5.24 3.88
N ALA A 121 6.82 -4.16 3.37
CA ALA A 121 6.12 -3.07 2.69
C ALA A 121 6.72 -2.85 1.30
N ASN A 122 5.93 -2.98 0.25
CA ASN A 122 6.40 -2.88 -1.13
C ASN A 122 5.51 -1.96 -1.98
N ILE A 123 6.10 -0.97 -2.63
CA ILE A 123 5.41 -0.04 -3.53
C ILE A 123 6.07 -0.10 -4.90
N VAL A 124 5.28 -0.38 -5.93
CA VAL A 124 5.69 -0.36 -7.34
C VAL A 124 4.78 0.61 -8.11
N GLN A 125 5.36 1.65 -8.70
CA GLN A 125 4.61 2.66 -9.44
C GLN A 125 5.21 2.88 -10.82
N THR A 126 4.36 2.83 -11.84
CA THR A 126 4.72 3.18 -13.22
C THR A 126 3.77 4.22 -13.78
N GLY A 127 4.29 5.37 -14.20
CA GLY A 127 3.51 6.43 -14.86
C GLY A 127 3.68 7.80 -14.20
N PHE A 128 2.57 8.52 -14.02
CA PHE A 128 2.59 9.92 -13.59
C PHE A 128 1.72 10.17 -12.36
N LEU A 129 2.21 10.92 -11.37
CA LEU A 129 1.41 11.35 -10.20
C LEU A 129 0.76 10.21 -9.38
N ASN A 130 1.28 8.99 -9.43
CA ASN A 130 0.75 7.94 -8.56
C ASN A 130 1.22 8.16 -7.11
N LEU A 131 0.33 7.95 -6.14
CA LEU A 131 0.59 8.05 -4.70
C LEU A 131 0.37 6.68 -4.06
N GLY A 132 1.40 6.15 -3.41
CA GLY A 132 1.36 4.90 -2.67
C GLY A 132 1.85 5.15 -1.25
N VAL A 133 1.06 4.72 -0.27
CA VAL A 133 1.40 4.85 1.14
C VAL A 133 1.16 3.52 1.85
N ILE A 134 2.18 2.99 2.50
CA ILE A 134 2.08 1.80 3.35
C ILE A 134 2.54 2.18 4.76
N THR A 135 1.69 1.91 5.74
CA THR A 135 2.03 2.07 7.16
C THR A 135 1.79 0.77 7.90
N GLN A 136 2.85 0.24 8.51
CA GLN A 136 2.82 -0.92 9.40
C GLN A 136 3.29 -0.46 10.79
N SER A 137 2.45 -0.64 11.81
CA SER A 137 2.73 -0.18 13.17
C SER A 137 2.38 -1.25 14.18
N LEU A 138 3.31 -1.60 15.08
CA LEU A 138 3.12 -2.69 16.03
C LEU A 138 2.68 -3.98 15.31
N SER A 139 3.34 -4.28 14.19
CA SER A 139 3.00 -5.38 13.28
C SER A 139 3.96 -6.56 13.42
N LEU A 140 3.48 -7.77 13.13
CA LEU A 140 4.28 -8.99 13.10
C LEU A 140 3.96 -9.80 11.85
N LEU A 141 4.96 -10.04 11.00
CA LEU A 141 4.79 -10.85 9.77
C LEU A 141 3.65 -10.32 8.86
N ASP A 142 3.42 -9.02 8.87
CA ASP A 142 2.45 -8.41 7.97
C ASP A 142 3.09 -8.13 6.59
N SER A 143 2.33 -8.35 5.54
CA SER A 143 2.70 -8.11 4.14
C SER A 143 1.76 -7.05 3.56
N ALA A 144 2.34 -6.05 2.89
CA ALA A 144 1.59 -5.01 2.22
C ALA A 144 2.23 -4.68 0.86
N ASN A 145 1.45 -4.76 -0.23
CA ASN A 145 1.91 -4.38 -1.56
C ASN A 145 0.97 -3.37 -2.23
N ILE A 146 1.55 -2.33 -2.84
CA ILE A 146 0.83 -1.40 -3.70
C ILE A 146 1.48 -1.42 -5.09
N THR A 147 0.72 -1.81 -6.10
CA THR A 147 1.12 -1.75 -7.50
C THR A 147 0.22 -0.80 -8.28
N GLN A 148 0.79 0.26 -8.86
CA GLN A 148 0.04 1.27 -9.60
C GLN A 148 0.63 1.48 -10.99
N PHE A 149 -0.23 1.47 -11.99
CA PHE A 149 0.13 1.83 -13.36
C PHE A 149 -0.84 2.85 -13.95
N GLY A 150 -0.30 3.91 -14.54
CA GLY A 150 -1.08 4.99 -15.16
C GLY A 150 -0.88 6.33 -14.48
N VAL A 151 -1.98 7.07 -14.28
CA VAL A 151 -1.93 8.48 -13.91
C VAL A 151 -2.78 8.75 -12.67
N GLY A 152 -2.19 9.36 -11.64
CA GLY A 152 -2.94 9.91 -10.52
C GLY A 152 -3.61 8.87 -9.62
N ASN A 153 -3.20 7.60 -9.66
CA ASN A 153 -3.78 6.58 -8.78
C ASN A 153 -3.29 6.78 -7.34
N SER A 154 -4.15 6.56 -6.35
CA SER A 154 -3.88 6.69 -4.92
C SER A 154 -4.18 5.37 -4.21
N GLY A 155 -3.18 4.82 -3.53
CA GLY A 155 -3.28 3.57 -2.78
C GLY A 155 -2.77 3.79 -1.36
N ASN A 156 -3.53 3.31 -0.37
CA ASN A 156 -3.16 3.38 1.04
C ASN A 156 -3.39 2.02 1.71
N ILE A 157 -2.36 1.48 2.35
CA ILE A 157 -2.47 0.29 3.21
C ILE A 157 -2.05 0.67 4.62
N LEU A 158 -2.91 0.36 5.58
CA LEU A 158 -2.67 0.53 7.01
C LEU A 158 -2.84 -0.81 7.73
N GLN A 159 -1.75 -1.30 8.32
CA GLN A 159 -1.73 -2.46 9.20
C GLN A 159 -1.25 -1.99 10.58
N THR A 160 -2.13 -2.07 11.59
CA THR A 160 -1.82 -1.53 12.92
C THR A 160 -2.29 -2.45 14.03
N VAL A 161 -1.38 -2.77 14.95
CA VAL A 161 -1.60 -3.75 16.02
C VAL A 161 -2.12 -5.04 15.40
N SER A 162 -1.27 -5.63 14.57
CA SER A 162 -1.69 -6.61 13.57
C SER A 162 -0.63 -7.69 13.43
N ALA A 163 -1.05 -8.90 13.04
CA ALA A 163 -0.11 -9.98 12.76
C ALA A 163 -0.59 -10.91 11.65
N PHE A 164 0.35 -11.39 10.83
CA PHE A 164 0.14 -12.34 9.73
C PHE A 164 -0.86 -11.88 8.66
N ASN A 165 -1.11 -10.57 8.54
CA ASN A 165 -2.06 -10.07 7.56
C ASN A 165 -1.38 -9.83 6.20
N ASP A 166 -2.14 -10.03 5.14
CA ASP A 166 -1.74 -9.72 3.77
C ASP A 166 -2.71 -8.67 3.20
N ALA A 167 -2.16 -7.68 2.52
CA ALA A 167 -2.92 -6.59 1.94
C ALA A 167 -2.32 -6.15 0.61
N ASP A 168 -3.10 -6.25 -0.46
CA ASP A 168 -2.65 -5.92 -1.81
C ASP A 168 -3.59 -4.91 -2.49
N ILE A 169 -3.00 -3.85 -3.04
CA ILE A 169 -3.69 -2.88 -3.90
C ILE A 169 -3.07 -2.92 -5.28
N ILE A 170 -3.89 -3.17 -6.29
CA ILE A 170 -3.52 -3.11 -7.71
C ILE A 170 -4.41 -2.10 -8.42
N GLN A 171 -3.83 -1.02 -8.92
CA GLN A 171 -4.56 0.04 -9.63
C GLN A 171 -4.01 0.28 -11.02
N GLY A 172 -4.90 0.29 -12.00
CA GLY A 172 -4.63 0.56 -13.40
C GLY A 172 -5.51 1.65 -13.96
N GLY A 173 -4.91 2.66 -14.59
CA GLY A 173 -5.65 3.70 -15.32
C GLY A 173 -5.50 5.09 -14.71
N PHE A 174 -6.60 5.83 -14.58
CA PHE A 174 -6.58 7.25 -14.21
C PHE A 174 -7.35 7.51 -12.92
N GLY A 175 -6.69 8.06 -11.91
CA GLY A 175 -7.34 8.64 -10.74
C GLY A 175 -8.07 7.65 -9.84
N ASN A 176 -7.71 6.37 -9.84
CA ASN A 176 -8.33 5.39 -8.95
C ASN A 176 -7.87 5.61 -7.49
N ASN A 177 -8.74 5.32 -6.52
CA ASN A 177 -8.46 5.45 -5.09
C ASN A 177 -8.76 4.13 -4.35
N ALA A 178 -7.79 3.60 -3.62
CA ALA A 178 -7.89 2.33 -2.91
C ALA A 178 -7.36 2.47 -1.48
N ASN A 179 -8.09 1.91 -0.52
CA ASN A 179 -7.70 1.92 0.89
C ASN A 179 -7.96 0.55 1.54
N ILE A 180 -6.95 -0.02 2.17
CA ILE A 180 -7.06 -1.22 3.00
C ILE A 180 -6.64 -0.88 4.43
N ASN A 181 -7.51 -1.17 5.40
CA ASN A 181 -7.22 -1.01 6.82
C ASN A 181 -7.39 -2.34 7.56
N GLN A 182 -6.31 -2.86 8.12
CA GLN A 182 -6.27 -4.06 8.96
C GLN A 182 -5.81 -3.65 10.36
N ILE A 183 -6.77 -3.41 11.26
CA ILE A 183 -6.52 -2.84 12.58
C ILE A 183 -6.97 -3.83 13.64
N LEU A 184 -6.13 -4.14 14.64
CA LEU A 184 -6.41 -5.21 15.61
C LEU A 184 -6.67 -6.55 14.89
N ALA A 185 -5.92 -6.79 13.83
CA ALA A 185 -6.18 -7.80 12.81
C ALA A 185 -5.22 -8.99 12.91
N LEU A 186 -5.73 -10.21 12.78
CA LEU A 186 -4.92 -11.44 12.84
C LEU A 186 -5.18 -12.36 11.65
N GLY A 187 -4.19 -12.52 10.78
CA GLY A 187 -4.26 -13.48 9.68
C GLY A 187 -5.34 -13.17 8.65
N ASN A 188 -5.62 -11.88 8.41
CA ASN A 188 -6.58 -11.47 7.40
C ASN A 188 -5.93 -11.25 6.03
N ASP A 189 -6.74 -11.37 5.00
CA ASP A 189 -6.37 -11.21 3.59
C ASP A 189 -7.29 -10.16 2.95
N ALA A 190 -6.72 -9.18 2.25
CA ALA A 190 -7.46 -8.08 1.65
C ALA A 190 -6.86 -7.67 0.30
N ASP A 191 -7.69 -7.74 -0.74
CA ASP A 191 -7.31 -7.43 -2.11
C ASP A 191 -8.21 -6.34 -2.71
N ILE A 192 -7.62 -5.26 -3.24
CA ILE A 192 -8.33 -4.29 -4.07
C ILE A 192 -7.70 -4.22 -5.45
N ILE A 193 -8.48 -4.56 -6.47
CA ILE A 193 -8.10 -4.47 -7.89
C ILE A 193 -9.02 -3.48 -8.59
N GLN A 194 -8.44 -2.38 -9.09
CA GLN A 194 -9.16 -1.32 -9.78
C GLN A 194 -8.57 -1.05 -11.15
N LEU A 195 -9.38 -1.24 -12.19
CA LEU A 195 -9.00 -1.01 -13.58
C LEU A 195 -9.96 0.00 -14.22
N GLY A 196 -9.43 1.15 -14.62
CA GLY A 196 -10.17 2.18 -15.34
C GLY A 196 -10.00 3.56 -14.74
N ILE A 197 -11.10 4.31 -14.60
CA ILE A 197 -11.07 5.74 -14.29
C ILE A 197 -11.86 6.02 -13.02
N ALA A 198 -11.23 6.69 -12.05
CA ALA A 198 -11.89 7.21 -10.86
C ALA A 198 -12.68 6.17 -10.05
N ASN A 199 -12.27 4.89 -10.06
CA ASN A 199 -12.86 3.90 -9.17
C ASN A 199 -12.39 4.15 -7.72
N SER A 200 -13.26 3.88 -6.75
CA SER A 200 -13.00 4.05 -5.33
C SER A 200 -13.32 2.77 -4.58
N GLY A 201 -12.38 2.29 -3.76
CA GLY A 201 -12.50 1.00 -3.09
C GLY A 201 -11.92 1.08 -1.69
N THR A 202 -12.70 0.62 -0.71
CA THR A 202 -12.27 0.50 0.68
C THR A 202 -12.49 -0.92 1.16
N ILE A 203 -11.53 -1.47 1.91
CA ILE A 203 -11.67 -2.68 2.71
C ILE A 203 -11.24 -2.35 4.14
N ASN A 204 -12.11 -2.58 5.11
CA ASN A 204 -11.82 -2.44 6.53
C ASN A 204 -12.00 -3.78 7.24
N GLN A 205 -10.93 -4.28 7.85
CA GLN A 205 -10.91 -5.52 8.64
C GLN A 205 -10.49 -5.16 10.07
N ILE A 206 -11.46 -4.74 10.88
CA ILE A 206 -11.22 -4.16 12.21
C ILE A 206 -11.57 -5.18 13.29
N GLY A 207 -10.60 -5.54 14.13
CA GLY A 207 -10.78 -6.64 15.09
C GLY A 207 -11.00 -7.98 14.41
N ALA A 208 -10.71 -8.07 13.11
CA ALA A 208 -10.99 -9.22 12.29
C ALA A 208 -9.90 -10.29 12.46
N ALA A 209 -10.30 -11.57 12.49
CA ALA A 209 -9.35 -12.67 12.47
C ALA A 209 -9.71 -13.71 11.40
N GLY A 210 -8.73 -14.12 10.61
CA GLY A 210 -8.91 -15.11 9.54
C GLY A 210 -9.96 -14.70 8.49
N SER A 211 -10.16 -13.41 8.27
CA SER A 211 -11.15 -12.89 7.32
C SER A 211 -10.51 -12.57 5.97
N ALA A 212 -11.26 -12.76 4.89
CA ALA A 212 -10.82 -12.52 3.51
C ALA A 212 -11.79 -11.53 2.83
N ALA A 213 -11.24 -10.55 2.14
CA ALA A 213 -12.01 -9.56 1.38
C ALA A 213 -11.38 -9.32 0.01
N LEU A 214 -12.19 -9.44 -1.05
CA LEU A 214 -11.75 -9.17 -2.42
C LEU A 214 -12.65 -8.11 -3.06
N LYS A 215 -12.03 -7.09 -3.65
CA LYS A 215 -12.71 -6.07 -4.44
C LYS A 215 -12.15 -6.02 -5.85
N PHE A 216 -13.03 -6.13 -6.83
CA PHE A 216 -12.68 -6.02 -8.24
C PHE A 216 -13.58 -5.00 -8.93
N GLN A 217 -12.99 -3.91 -9.39
CA GLN A 217 -13.69 -2.82 -10.06
C GLN A 217 -13.11 -2.60 -11.46
N LEU A 218 -13.92 -2.83 -12.49
CA LEU A 218 -13.57 -2.57 -13.88
C LEU A 218 -14.53 -1.55 -14.49
N GLY A 219 -13.99 -0.38 -14.85
CA GLY A 219 -14.71 0.67 -15.55
C GLY A 219 -14.51 2.04 -14.94
N VAL A 220 -15.59 2.81 -14.82
CA VAL A 220 -15.52 4.23 -14.48
C VAL A 220 -16.37 4.53 -13.26
N ALA A 221 -15.79 5.23 -12.28
CA ALA A 221 -16.50 5.73 -11.10
C ALA A 221 -17.26 4.66 -10.29
N ASN A 222 -16.81 3.41 -10.29
CA ASN A 222 -17.38 2.40 -9.39
C ASN A 222 -16.90 2.65 -7.96
N ILE A 223 -17.80 2.48 -6.99
CA ILE A 223 -17.55 2.66 -5.57
C ILE A 223 -17.90 1.36 -4.86
N GLY A 224 -17.00 0.86 -4.02
CA GLY A 224 -17.26 -0.32 -3.21
C GLY A 224 -16.73 -0.13 -1.81
N ASP A 225 -17.46 -0.59 -0.79
CA ASP A 225 -16.98 -0.73 0.58
C ASP A 225 -17.21 -2.15 1.15
N ILE A 226 -16.20 -2.69 1.84
CA ILE A 226 -16.30 -3.97 2.56
C ILE A 226 -15.82 -3.73 3.99
N ASN A 227 -16.70 -3.93 4.97
CA ASN A 227 -16.38 -3.87 6.38
C ASN A 227 -16.55 -5.25 7.03
N GLN A 228 -15.50 -5.76 7.67
CA GLN A 228 -15.49 -7.04 8.37
C GLN A 228 -15.04 -6.83 9.82
N VAL A 229 -15.90 -7.22 10.77
CA VAL A 229 -15.64 -7.16 12.20
C VAL A 229 -15.99 -8.50 12.84
N GLY A 230 -14.97 -9.24 13.27
CA GLY A 230 -15.19 -10.55 13.89
C GLY A 230 -14.28 -11.63 13.32
N VAL A 231 -14.77 -12.85 13.13
CA VAL A 231 -13.90 -13.99 12.78
C VAL A 231 -14.41 -14.71 11.54
N GLY A 232 -13.50 -15.00 10.61
CA GLY A 232 -13.74 -15.92 9.50
C GLY A 232 -14.68 -15.38 8.44
N HIS A 233 -14.77 -14.06 8.27
CA HIS A 233 -15.62 -13.44 7.27
C HIS A 233 -15.03 -13.60 5.87
N VAL A 234 -15.89 -13.80 4.87
CA VAL A 234 -15.51 -13.80 3.46
C VAL A 234 -16.44 -12.84 2.71
N ALA A 235 -15.86 -11.85 2.03
CA ALA A 235 -16.60 -10.90 1.21
C ALA A 235 -15.93 -10.74 -0.16
N ALA A 236 -16.73 -10.74 -1.22
CA ALA A 236 -16.26 -10.48 -2.57
C ALA A 236 -17.20 -9.52 -3.31
N GLU A 237 -16.65 -8.44 -3.85
CA GLU A 237 -17.38 -7.44 -4.62
C GLU A 237 -16.82 -7.33 -6.04
N PHE A 238 -17.68 -7.53 -7.04
CA PHE A 238 -17.34 -7.40 -8.45
C PHE A 238 -18.21 -6.34 -9.11
N GLN A 239 -17.60 -5.27 -9.60
CA GLN A 239 -18.30 -4.16 -10.26
C GLN A 239 -17.75 -3.94 -11.66
N PHE A 240 -18.63 -4.11 -12.66
CA PHE A 240 -18.31 -3.92 -14.07
C PHE A 240 -19.19 -2.81 -14.66
N GLY A 241 -18.56 -1.73 -15.12
CA GLY A 241 -19.24 -0.65 -15.84
C GLY A 241 -19.09 0.71 -15.18
N PHE A 242 -20.19 1.46 -15.06
CA PHE A 242 -20.14 2.89 -14.73
C PHE A 242 -20.98 3.23 -13.49
N GLY A 243 -20.35 3.84 -12.49
CA GLY A 243 -21.09 4.43 -11.37
C GLY A 243 -21.82 3.41 -10.50
N ASN A 244 -21.38 2.14 -10.46
CA ASN A 244 -21.96 1.14 -9.58
C ASN A 244 -21.50 1.39 -8.13
N TYR A 245 -22.38 1.15 -7.16
CA TYR A 245 -22.13 1.27 -5.72
C TYR A 245 -22.46 -0.06 -5.02
N SER A 246 -21.50 -0.60 -4.28
CA SER A 246 -21.66 -1.84 -3.49
C SER A 246 -21.15 -1.59 -2.08
N GLU A 247 -21.89 -2.09 -1.10
CA GLU A 247 -21.51 -2.05 0.31
C GLU A 247 -21.77 -3.43 0.92
N THR A 248 -20.81 -3.90 1.70
CA THR A 248 -20.90 -5.18 2.41
C THR A 248 -20.40 -5.02 3.84
N ASP A 249 -21.30 -5.16 4.81
CA ASP A 249 -21.01 -5.12 6.23
C ASP A 249 -21.21 -6.51 6.86
N GLN A 250 -20.16 -7.05 7.46
CA GLN A 250 -20.15 -8.36 8.10
C GLN A 250 -19.69 -8.24 9.55
N ILE A 251 -20.61 -8.50 10.50
CA ILE A 251 -20.32 -8.43 11.95
C ILE A 251 -20.68 -9.73 12.65
N GLY A 252 -19.66 -10.46 13.10
CA GLY A 252 -19.85 -11.66 13.91
C GLY A 252 -18.88 -12.78 13.54
N PHE A 253 -19.42 -13.90 13.07
CA PHE A 253 -18.64 -15.09 12.81
C PHE A 253 -19.04 -15.76 11.49
N PHE A 254 -18.06 -16.07 10.65
CA PHE A 254 -18.19 -16.94 9.47
C PHE A 254 -19.21 -16.50 8.41
N HIS A 255 -19.48 -15.19 8.29
CA HIS A 255 -20.32 -14.68 7.20
C HIS A 255 -19.66 -14.86 5.83
N ASN A 256 -20.47 -15.11 4.81
CA ASN A 256 -20.05 -15.14 3.41
C ASN A 256 -20.94 -14.19 2.58
N SER A 257 -20.34 -13.24 1.88
CA SER A 257 -21.04 -12.31 0.99
C SER A 257 -20.38 -12.28 -0.37
N THR A 258 -21.19 -12.33 -1.43
CA THR A 258 -20.73 -12.09 -2.79
C THR A 258 -21.70 -11.19 -3.53
N THR A 259 -21.20 -10.04 -3.99
CA THR A 259 -21.96 -9.07 -4.77
C THR A 259 -21.36 -8.93 -6.16
N THR A 260 -22.19 -9.06 -7.19
CA THR A 260 -21.80 -8.81 -8.59
C THR A 260 -22.73 -7.78 -9.22
N GLN A 261 -22.17 -6.67 -9.71
CA GLN A 261 -22.89 -5.62 -10.42
C GLN A 261 -22.33 -5.45 -11.83
N VAL A 262 -23.20 -5.55 -12.83
CA VAL A 262 -22.85 -5.36 -14.25
C VAL A 262 -23.77 -4.30 -14.85
N GLY A 263 -23.21 -3.22 -15.36
CA GLY A 263 -23.94 -2.15 -16.03
C GLY A 263 -23.67 -0.81 -15.40
N ALA A 264 -24.72 0.00 -15.21
CA ALA A 264 -24.56 1.37 -14.75
C ALA A 264 -25.47 1.73 -13.59
N PHE A 265 -24.96 2.50 -12.64
CA PHE A 265 -25.72 3.03 -11.51
C PHE A 265 -26.46 1.99 -10.69
N ASN A 266 -25.92 0.76 -10.60
CA ASN A 266 -26.47 -0.25 -9.71
C ASN A 266 -26.06 0.06 -8.27
N PHE A 267 -26.97 -0.09 -7.33
CA PHE A 267 -26.75 0.08 -5.89
C PHE A 267 -27.04 -1.23 -5.18
N HIS A 268 -26.07 -1.74 -4.42
CA HIS A 268 -26.26 -2.90 -3.59
C HIS A 268 -25.71 -2.68 -2.19
N ASP A 269 -26.44 -3.21 -1.22
CA ASP A 269 -26.11 -3.16 0.18
C ASP A 269 -26.35 -4.55 0.79
N THR A 270 -25.35 -5.09 1.49
CA THR A 270 -25.42 -6.36 2.20
C THR A 270 -24.98 -6.17 3.64
N ASP A 271 -25.90 -6.39 4.56
CA ASP A 271 -25.67 -6.42 5.99
C ASP A 271 -25.82 -7.86 6.50
N GLN A 272 -24.81 -8.39 7.19
CA GLN A 272 -24.86 -9.68 7.88
C GLN A 272 -24.43 -9.52 9.33
N PHE A 273 -25.33 -9.87 10.26
CA PHE A 273 -25.08 -9.85 11.69
C PHE A 273 -25.32 -11.22 12.31
N GLY A 274 -24.30 -11.81 12.97
CA GLY A 274 -24.48 -13.07 13.69
C GLY A 274 -23.50 -14.18 13.34
N PHE A 275 -24.02 -15.31 12.88
CA PHE A 275 -23.24 -16.54 12.68
C PHE A 275 -23.61 -17.28 11.40
N ASN A 276 -22.65 -17.41 10.49
CA ASN A 276 -22.68 -18.29 9.32
C ASN A 276 -23.80 -18.00 8.30
N GLU A 277 -24.09 -16.71 8.08
CA GLU A 277 -24.99 -16.18 7.08
C GLU A 277 -24.33 -16.18 5.69
N THR A 278 -25.14 -16.36 4.64
CA THR A 278 -24.67 -16.32 3.26
C THR A 278 -25.53 -15.37 2.43
N ALA A 279 -24.90 -14.37 1.84
CA ALA A 279 -25.52 -13.39 0.97
C ALA A 279 -24.92 -13.49 -0.44
N VAL A 280 -25.79 -13.59 -1.45
CA VAL A 280 -25.38 -13.58 -2.84
C VAL A 280 -26.28 -12.64 -3.61
N ALA A 281 -25.69 -11.61 -4.21
CA ALA A 281 -26.40 -10.62 -5.00
C ALA A 281 -25.81 -10.52 -6.41
N THR A 282 -26.70 -10.44 -7.40
CA THR A 282 -26.33 -10.19 -8.78
C THR A 282 -27.28 -9.15 -9.37
N GLN A 283 -26.74 -8.02 -9.82
CA GLN A 283 -27.49 -6.95 -10.45
C GLN A 283 -26.95 -6.71 -11.87
N VAL A 284 -27.81 -6.84 -12.87
CA VAL A 284 -27.46 -6.60 -14.28
C VAL A 284 -28.39 -5.53 -14.84
N GLY A 285 -27.81 -4.47 -15.41
CA GLY A 285 -28.56 -3.42 -16.09
C GLY A 285 -28.29 -2.02 -15.52
N PHE A 286 -29.32 -1.19 -15.57
CA PHE A 286 -29.25 0.23 -15.21
C PHE A 286 -30.10 0.51 -13.97
N GLY A 287 -29.52 1.17 -12.96
CA GLY A 287 -30.29 1.73 -11.85
C GLY A 287 -30.91 0.70 -10.92
N ASN A 288 -30.39 -0.53 -10.87
CA ASN A 288 -30.91 -1.54 -9.95
C ASN A 288 -30.60 -1.15 -8.51
N VAL A 289 -31.50 -1.50 -7.59
CA VAL A 289 -31.32 -1.31 -6.15
C VAL A 289 -31.63 -2.64 -5.48
N GLY A 290 -30.73 -3.12 -4.64
CA GLY A 290 -30.93 -4.35 -3.88
C GLY A 290 -30.34 -4.24 -2.48
N VAL A 291 -31.03 -4.80 -1.50
CA VAL A 291 -30.59 -4.85 -0.10
C VAL A 291 -30.72 -6.28 0.38
N ILE A 292 -29.68 -6.80 1.04
CA ILE A 292 -29.73 -8.04 1.82
C ILE A 292 -29.45 -7.66 3.26
N LEU A 293 -30.35 -8.03 4.17
CA LEU A 293 -30.16 -7.90 5.61
C LEU A 293 -30.42 -9.27 6.25
N GLN A 294 -29.41 -9.83 6.90
CA GLN A 294 -29.47 -11.14 7.57
C GLN A 294 -28.99 -11.04 9.01
#